data_AF-A0A812YDL2-F1
#
_entry.id   AF-A0A812YDL2-F1
#
_cell.length_a   1.000
_cell.length_b   1.000
_cell.length_c   1.000
_cell.angle_alpha   90.00
_cell.angle_beta   90.00
_cell.angle_gamma   90.00
#
_symmetry.space_group_name_H-M   'P 1'
#
loop_
_entity.id
_entity.type
_entity.pdbx_description
1 polymer ?
#
loop_
_entity_poly.entity_id
_entity_poly.type
_entity_poly.pdbx_seq_one_letter_code
_entity_poly.pdbx_strand_id
1 'polypeptide(L)'
;MDWSCLAWAGAGFVSALAFVGGSSRTRAPAEPIVCHCNCASSSPSESEASGLRDWGLLLLVLLVLVGVFANVVLVLKFDIKKLAGDQEYTLSIKGKGGSKGVYGARKGLELIVAHARLVLAHVDSFDHVILTPDLDLYTETLDTSNGDFIRFWAPTPNGSIPAGVPASRVYAFGAMDVADYTGTTSTKEAWRLVRRGSGRASPQIRLRLLRAVELERIRPRSKPIPSFKGLKPWFQPDLACALHIAVGLMNDTPPQGGGLQLSGPATVLNILKSVRDQNFTLTAFHEHWLRVGEIPKGIYEHECLSRILRDHRSDQCPSALRARAHLPPDAHRISPSAPDYSAADHFMGWRYRKATQVDSDLVAHVATELKNEAAIAKESRKAREEQKLRRRPPKGPKGGVFLISSVVHPLLAVGKLLKKGWEFRDGTATGTFLTEGTTKIAVNYNNNSLTTRAFVRAVN
;
A
#
# COMPACT_ATOMS: atom_id res chain seq x y z
N MET A 1 10.70 -31.90 0.61
CA MET A 1 11.87 -32.75 0.92
C MET A 1 12.48 -32.20 2.19
N ASP A 2 12.56 -33.01 3.24
CA ASP A 2 12.91 -32.59 4.60
C ASP A 2 14.42 -32.68 4.81
N TRP A 3 15.04 -31.59 5.26
CA TRP A 3 16.51 -31.47 5.39
C TRP A 3 17.10 -32.36 6.48
N SER A 4 16.28 -32.79 7.43
CA SER A 4 16.62 -33.76 8.46
C SER A 4 17.06 -35.10 7.87
N CYS A 5 16.39 -35.60 6.83
CA CYS A 5 16.74 -36.88 6.20
C CYS A 5 18.13 -36.84 5.51
N LEU A 6 18.50 -35.70 4.94
CA LEU A 6 19.79 -35.52 4.26
C LEU A 6 20.95 -35.43 5.27
N ALA A 7 20.72 -34.79 6.42
CA ALA A 7 21.72 -34.71 7.49
C ALA A 7 21.98 -36.09 8.14
N TRP A 8 20.94 -36.89 8.38
CA TRP A 8 21.08 -38.24 8.92
C TRP A 8 21.76 -39.20 7.94
N ALA A 9 21.47 -39.07 6.63
CA ALA A 9 22.15 -39.86 5.60
C ALA A 9 23.66 -39.53 5.52
N GLY A 10 24.03 -38.25 5.64
CA GLY A 10 25.43 -37.82 5.66
C GLY A 10 26.20 -38.34 6.89
N ALA A 11 25.60 -38.28 8.08
CA ALA A 11 26.21 -38.76 9.31
C ALA A 11 26.43 -40.29 9.30
N GLY A 12 25.50 -41.04 8.71
CA GLY A 12 25.61 -42.49 8.54
C GLY A 12 26.77 -42.88 7.61
N PHE A 13 26.98 -42.12 6.53
CA PHE A 13 28.04 -42.40 5.56
C PHE A 13 29.45 -42.17 6.14
N VAL A 14 29.65 -41.09 6.91
CA VAL A 14 30.94 -40.81 7.57
C VAL A 14 31.25 -41.86 8.65
N SER A 15 30.24 -42.29 9.40
CA SER A 15 30.40 -43.33 10.44
C SER A 15 30.76 -44.70 9.83
N ALA A 16 30.17 -45.03 8.68
CA ALA A 16 30.49 -46.26 7.95
C ALA A 16 31.93 -46.26 7.42
N LEU A 17 32.42 -45.13 6.90
CA LEU A 17 33.80 -45.00 6.44
C LEU A 17 34.83 -45.11 7.58
N ALA A 18 34.49 -44.62 8.78
CA ALA A 18 35.35 -44.75 9.96
C ALA A 18 35.50 -46.22 10.44
N PHE A 19 34.50 -47.07 10.20
CA PHE A 19 34.53 -48.48 10.63
C PHE A 19 35.22 -49.43 9.64
N VAL A 20 35.36 -49.05 8.37
CA VAL A 20 35.99 -49.92 7.35
C VAL A 20 37.53 -49.93 7.46
N GLY A 21 38.14 -48.99 8.19
CA GLY A 21 39.60 -48.88 8.32
C GLY A 21 40.27 -49.70 9.43
N GLY A 22 39.51 -50.42 10.26
CA GLY A 22 40.02 -51.03 11.50
C GLY A 22 40.06 -52.57 11.49
N SER A 23 40.89 -53.18 10.66
CA SER A 23 41.22 -54.62 10.81
C SER A 23 42.65 -54.93 10.34
N SER A 24 43.63 -54.24 10.92
CA SER A 24 44.99 -54.74 10.96
C SER A 24 45.07 -55.80 12.06
N ARG A 25 44.99 -57.08 11.67
CA ARG A 25 45.37 -58.21 12.53
C ARG A 25 46.81 -58.00 13.00
N THR A 26 46.97 -57.67 14.28
CA THR A 26 48.25 -57.82 15.00
C THR A 26 48.63 -59.29 14.99
N ARG A 27 49.54 -59.66 14.09
CA ARG A 27 50.26 -60.93 14.16
C ARG A 27 51.19 -60.87 15.37
N ALA A 28 51.13 -61.89 16.21
CA ALA A 28 52.01 -62.01 17.39
C ALA A 28 53.48 -61.92 16.98
N PRO A 29 54.34 -61.27 17.79
CA PRO A 29 55.77 -61.20 17.52
C PRO A 29 56.37 -62.60 17.60
N ALA A 30 56.98 -63.06 16.50
CA ALA A 30 57.82 -64.25 16.53
C ALA A 30 59.10 -63.94 17.32
N GLU A 31 59.47 -64.84 18.23
CA GLU A 31 60.69 -64.74 19.02
C GLU A 31 61.92 -64.63 18.11
N PRO A 32 62.89 -63.75 18.44
CA PRO A 32 64.11 -63.61 17.67
C PRO A 32 65.01 -64.84 17.88
N ILE A 33 65.26 -65.59 16.82
CA ILE A 33 66.33 -66.58 16.79
C ILE A 33 67.64 -65.81 16.76
N VAL A 34 68.41 -65.90 17.85
CA VAL A 34 69.74 -65.31 17.98
C VAL A 34 70.69 -66.06 17.05
N CYS A 35 71.02 -65.44 15.92
CA CYS A 35 72.12 -65.89 15.08
C CYS A 35 73.44 -65.29 15.62
N HIS A 36 74.41 -66.16 15.88
CA HIS A 36 75.75 -65.80 16.40
C HIS A 36 76.71 -65.26 15.32
N CYS A 37 76.19 -64.88 14.15
CA CYS A 37 76.98 -64.31 13.07
C CYS A 37 76.86 -62.79 13.07
N ASN A 38 78.01 -62.12 13.12
CA ASN A 38 78.22 -60.69 13.02
C ASN A 38 77.86 -60.15 11.61
N CYS A 39 76.64 -60.39 11.17
CA CYS A 39 76.11 -59.94 9.89
C CYS A 39 75.51 -58.55 10.10
N ALA A 40 76.26 -57.53 9.68
CA ALA A 40 75.75 -56.18 9.46
C ALA A 40 74.71 -56.23 8.32
N SER A 41 73.46 -56.57 8.64
CA SER A 41 72.35 -56.41 7.70
C SER A 41 71.87 -54.97 7.77
N SER A 42 72.18 -54.20 6.71
CA SER A 42 71.58 -52.90 6.43
C SER A 42 70.06 -53.01 6.49
N SER A 43 69.45 -52.32 7.46
CA SER A 43 68.00 -52.21 7.60
C SER A 43 67.38 -51.69 6.30
N PRO A 44 66.34 -52.33 5.75
CA PRO A 44 65.62 -51.80 4.60
C PRO A 44 64.96 -50.47 5.01
N SER A 45 65.23 -49.42 4.24
CA SER A 45 64.62 -48.11 4.41
C SER A 45 63.11 -48.22 4.26
N GLU A 46 62.39 -48.10 5.38
CA GLU A 46 60.94 -47.89 5.43
C GLU A 46 60.60 -46.53 4.81
N SER A 47 60.49 -46.47 3.49
CA SER A 47 60.06 -45.27 2.78
C SER A 47 59.18 -45.66 1.62
N GLU A 48 57.87 -45.84 1.85
CA GLU A 48 56.83 -45.65 0.80
C GLU A 48 55.38 -45.87 1.25
N ALA A 49 55.09 -46.32 2.48
CA ALA A 49 53.71 -46.59 2.89
C ALA A 49 52.93 -45.41 3.52
N SER A 50 53.54 -44.23 3.69
CA SER A 50 52.89 -43.07 4.33
C SER A 50 51.98 -42.25 3.40
N GLY A 51 52.18 -42.34 2.08
CA GLY A 51 51.50 -41.44 1.12
C GLY A 51 49.97 -41.48 1.19
N LEU A 52 49.37 -42.66 1.31
CA LEU A 52 47.90 -42.79 1.32
C LEU A 52 47.24 -42.16 2.55
N ARG A 53 47.94 -42.14 3.68
CA ARG A 53 47.41 -41.61 4.93
C ARG A 53 47.42 -40.07 4.92
N ASP A 54 48.41 -39.46 4.28
CA ASP A 54 48.52 -38.01 4.13
C ASP A 54 47.50 -37.44 3.13
N TRP A 55 47.25 -38.15 2.02
CA TRP A 55 46.18 -37.78 1.08
C TRP A 55 44.78 -37.88 1.68
N GLY A 56 44.54 -38.88 2.55
CA GLY A 56 43.27 -39.01 3.27
C GLY A 56 42.99 -37.83 4.20
N LEU A 57 44.01 -37.33 4.89
CA LEU A 57 43.87 -36.19 5.80
C LEU A 57 43.64 -34.88 5.04
N LEU A 58 44.33 -34.67 3.92
CA LEU A 58 44.10 -33.52 3.04
C LEU A 58 42.68 -33.49 2.48
N LEU A 59 42.16 -34.64 2.02
CA LEU A 59 40.81 -34.73 1.49
C LEU A 59 39.75 -34.48 2.57
N LEU A 60 39.99 -34.94 3.79
CA LEU A 60 39.11 -34.67 4.94
C LEU A 60 39.11 -33.17 5.31
N VAL A 61 40.26 -32.52 5.35
CA VAL A 61 40.37 -31.07 5.60
C VAL A 61 39.65 -30.28 4.51
N LEU A 62 39.80 -30.68 3.24
CA LEU A 62 39.11 -30.04 2.13
C LEU A 62 37.58 -30.16 2.27
N LEU A 63 37.06 -31.34 2.62
CA LEU A 63 35.62 -31.55 2.84
C LEU A 63 35.08 -30.70 3.99
N VAL A 64 35.84 -30.58 5.09
CA VAL A 64 35.46 -29.71 6.21
C VAL A 64 35.43 -28.24 5.78
N LEU A 65 36.43 -27.77 5.04
CA LEU A 65 36.47 -26.40 4.53
C LEU A 65 35.31 -26.10 3.58
N VAL A 66 34.98 -27.01 2.67
CA VAL A 66 33.82 -26.89 1.77
C VAL A 66 32.52 -26.85 2.57
N GLY A 67 32.37 -27.69 3.60
CA GLY A 67 31.20 -27.69 4.48
C GLY A 67 31.05 -26.39 5.29
N VAL A 68 32.15 -25.84 5.80
CA VAL A 68 32.15 -24.54 6.50
C VAL A 68 31.81 -23.42 5.51
N PHE A 69 32.43 -23.40 4.33
CA PHE A 69 32.19 -22.38 3.33
C PHE A 69 30.74 -22.39 2.82
N ALA A 70 30.18 -23.58 2.55
CA ALA A 70 28.78 -23.72 2.16
C ALA A 70 27.81 -23.21 3.23
N ASN A 71 28.09 -23.47 4.50
CA ASN A 71 27.29 -22.94 5.61
C ASN A 71 27.42 -21.41 5.76
N VAL A 72 28.63 -20.85 5.57
CA VAL A 72 28.85 -19.40 5.58
C VAL A 72 28.08 -18.72 4.45
N VAL A 73 28.10 -19.29 3.24
CA VAL A 73 27.34 -18.78 2.08
C VAL A 73 25.82 -18.85 2.32
N LEU A 74 25.33 -19.90 2.99
CA LEU A 74 23.91 -20.03 3.33
C LEU A 74 23.44 -19.01 4.40
N VAL A 75 24.34 -18.60 5.30
CA VAL A 75 24.05 -17.58 6.32
C VAL A 75 24.15 -16.17 5.73
N LEU A 76 25.06 -15.95 4.78
CA LEU A 76 25.27 -14.68 4.11
C LEU A 76 24.40 -14.57 2.86
N LYS A 77 23.15 -14.14 3.03
CA LYS A 77 22.30 -13.80 1.90
C LYS A 77 22.74 -12.45 1.29
N PHE A 78 23.37 -12.50 0.12
CA PHE A 78 23.66 -11.30 -0.68
C PHE A 78 22.46 -10.98 -1.58
N ASP A 79 21.79 -9.85 -1.35
CA ASP A 79 20.75 -9.35 -2.25
C ASP A 79 21.33 -8.17 -3.05
N ILE A 80 21.61 -8.37 -4.34
CA ILE A 80 22.08 -7.31 -5.24
C ILE A 80 20.86 -6.70 -5.93
N LYS A 81 20.49 -5.48 -5.55
CA LYS A 81 19.42 -4.74 -6.21
C LYS A 81 20.02 -3.74 -7.21
N LYS A 82 19.76 -3.95 -8.50
CA LYS A 82 20.04 -2.94 -9.52
C LYS A 82 18.89 -1.93 -9.55
N LEU A 83 19.09 -0.74 -8.99
CA LEU A 83 18.28 0.42 -9.34
C LEU A 83 18.90 1.09 -10.56
N ALA A 84 18.04 1.60 -11.45
CA ALA A 84 18.44 2.23 -12.69
C ALA A 84 19.27 3.51 -12.39
N GLY A 85 20.60 3.40 -12.48
CA GLY A 85 21.52 4.55 -12.47
C GLY A 85 22.76 4.37 -11.61
N ASP A 86 22.68 3.69 -10.46
CA ASP A 86 23.81 3.48 -9.55
C ASP A 86 23.73 2.09 -8.89
N GLN A 87 24.85 1.38 -8.85
CA GLN A 87 24.93 0.07 -8.18
C GLN A 87 25.19 0.28 -6.68
N GLU A 88 24.16 0.16 -5.86
CA GLU A 88 24.32 0.12 -4.40
C GLU A 88 24.38 -1.35 -3.92
N TYR A 89 25.48 -1.74 -3.29
CA TYR A 89 25.66 -3.09 -2.72
C TYR A 89 25.20 -3.09 -1.27
N THR A 90 24.04 -3.71 -0.98
CA THR A 90 23.55 -3.86 0.39
C THR A 90 23.79 -5.29 0.91
N LEU A 91 24.63 -5.41 1.94
CA LEU A 91 24.95 -6.68 2.60
C LEU A 91 23.98 -6.87 3.78
N SER A 92 22.96 -7.71 3.60
CA SER A 92 21.97 -7.98 4.65
C SER A 92 22.20 -9.34 5.29
N ILE A 93 22.73 -9.36 6.53
CA ILE A 93 22.84 -10.58 7.33
C ILE A 93 21.47 -10.87 7.94
N LYS A 94 20.60 -11.50 7.15
CA LYS A 94 19.25 -11.84 7.59
C LYS A 94 19.26 -13.17 8.34
N GLY A 95 19.50 -13.12 9.66
CA GLY A 95 19.30 -14.27 10.53
C GLY A 95 17.84 -14.74 10.44
N LYS A 96 17.61 -16.03 10.15
CA LYS A 96 16.27 -16.64 10.21
C LYS A 96 15.68 -16.38 11.60
N GLY A 97 14.65 -15.54 11.66
CA GLY A 97 14.00 -15.12 12.90
C GLY A 97 13.63 -16.33 13.76
N GLY A 98 14.24 -16.43 14.93
CA GLY A 98 13.92 -17.45 15.94
C GLY A 98 15.11 -18.08 16.64
N SER A 99 16.31 -18.10 16.04
CA SER A 99 17.50 -18.65 16.73
C SER A 99 18.23 -17.58 17.53
N LYS A 100 18.32 -17.81 18.85
CA LYS A 100 19.19 -17.04 19.76
C LYS A 100 20.61 -17.15 19.20
N GLY A 101 21.16 -16.03 18.75
CA GLY A 101 22.46 -15.97 18.09
C GLY A 101 23.54 -16.72 18.90
N VAL A 102 24.35 -17.50 18.18
CA VAL A 102 25.54 -18.17 18.70
C VAL A 102 26.54 -17.07 19.10
N TYR A 103 27.08 -17.17 20.32
CA TYR A 103 28.04 -16.27 21.00
C TYR A 103 27.55 -15.17 21.93
N GLY A 104 26.31 -15.15 22.43
CA GLY A 104 25.99 -14.35 23.64
C GLY A 104 26.26 -12.83 23.57
N ALA A 105 26.69 -12.32 22.41
CA ALA A 105 26.76 -10.91 22.08
C ALA A 105 25.32 -10.47 21.84
N ARG A 106 24.61 -10.23 22.95
CA ARG A 106 23.18 -9.89 22.97
C ARG A 106 22.82 -8.57 22.28
N LYS A 107 23.75 -7.92 21.60
CA LYS A 107 23.46 -6.76 20.77
C LYS A 107 24.23 -6.93 19.48
N GLY A 108 23.56 -7.42 18.44
CA GLY A 108 23.98 -7.12 17.08
C GLY A 108 24.22 -5.62 17.00
N LEU A 109 25.25 -5.20 16.25
CA LEU A 109 25.63 -3.80 16.04
C LEU A 109 24.37 -2.94 15.84
N GLU A 110 23.89 -2.35 16.94
CA GLU A 110 22.73 -1.51 16.95
C GLU A 110 23.20 -0.22 16.32
N LEU A 111 22.81 0.00 15.06
CA LEU A 111 23.11 1.22 14.35
C LEU A 111 22.31 2.33 15.02
N ILE A 112 22.90 2.93 16.05
CA ILE A 112 22.35 4.13 16.69
C ILE A 112 22.47 5.27 15.68
N VAL A 113 21.32 5.70 15.14
CA VAL A 113 21.18 6.90 14.32
C VAL A 113 20.70 8.03 15.22
N ALA A 114 21.41 9.17 15.20
CA ALA A 114 21.03 10.36 15.95
C ALA A 114 20.26 11.31 15.03
N HIS A 115 18.99 11.58 15.35
CA HIS A 115 18.17 12.54 14.60
C HIS A 115 18.34 13.95 15.17
N ALA A 116 18.70 14.91 14.32
CA ALA A 116 18.65 16.33 14.66
C ALA A 116 17.19 16.81 14.65
N ARG A 117 16.79 17.54 15.68
CA ARG A 117 15.42 18.03 15.84
C ARG A 117 15.45 19.47 16.30
N LEU A 118 14.63 20.30 15.66
CA LEU A 118 14.50 21.70 16.03
C LEU A 118 13.24 21.88 16.88
N VAL A 119 13.42 22.31 18.12
CA VAL A 119 12.33 22.61 19.04
C VAL A 119 11.81 24.01 18.74
N LEU A 120 10.60 24.10 18.22
CA LEU A 120 10.01 25.37 17.79
C LEU A 120 9.18 26.05 18.89
N ALA A 121 8.40 25.26 19.64
CA ALA A 121 7.54 25.77 20.69
C ALA A 121 7.31 24.72 21.77
N HIS A 122 7.10 25.18 23.01
CA HIS A 122 6.59 24.35 24.09
C HIS A 122 5.06 24.33 24.04
N VAL A 123 4.46 23.14 24.16
CA VAL A 123 2.99 22.98 24.16
C VAL A 123 2.47 22.86 25.59
N ASP A 124 2.89 21.79 26.29
CA ASP A 124 2.54 21.52 27.69
C ASP A 124 3.52 20.49 28.26
N SER A 125 3.91 20.63 29.54
CA SER A 125 4.76 19.67 30.25
C SER A 125 6.03 19.27 29.49
N PHE A 126 6.10 18.07 28.91
CA PHE A 126 7.23 17.59 28.09
C PHE A 126 6.93 17.56 26.58
N ASP A 127 5.74 17.99 26.17
CA ASP A 127 5.33 18.06 24.76
C ASP A 127 5.82 19.34 24.10
N HIS A 128 6.52 19.15 22.98
CA HIS A 128 7.11 20.22 22.20
C HIS A 128 6.67 20.11 20.74
N VAL A 129 6.58 21.24 20.05
CA VAL A 129 6.46 21.26 18.59
C VAL A 129 7.85 21.07 18.01
N ILE A 130 8.04 19.99 17.27
CA ILE A 130 9.29 19.59 16.66
C ILE A 130 9.19 19.77 15.15
N LEU A 131 10.27 20.28 14.56
CA LEU A 131 10.56 20.19 13.13
C LEU A 131 11.64 19.14 12.91
N THR A 132 11.43 18.23 11.97
CA THR A 132 12.41 17.21 11.56
C THR A 132 13.25 17.69 10.37
N PRO A 133 14.36 17.01 10.03
CA PRO A 133 15.16 17.32 8.85
C PRO A 133 14.38 17.25 7.53
N ASP A 134 13.32 16.42 7.49
CA ASP A 134 12.39 16.29 6.36
C ASP A 134 11.38 17.44 6.25
N LEU A 135 11.47 18.41 7.17
CA LEU A 135 10.55 19.53 7.33
C LEU A 135 9.14 19.12 7.76
N ASP A 136 8.98 17.92 8.33
CA ASP A 136 7.74 17.53 8.99
C ASP A 136 7.61 18.24 10.34
N LEU A 137 6.40 18.70 10.64
CA LEU A 137 6.11 19.48 11.83
C LEU A 137 4.98 18.84 12.64
N TYR A 138 5.30 18.42 13.85
CA TYR A 138 4.37 17.72 14.73
C TYR A 138 4.71 17.91 16.21
N THR A 139 3.81 17.48 17.09
CA THR A 139 4.00 17.53 18.55
C THR A 139 4.59 16.23 19.06
N GLU A 140 5.57 16.32 19.95
CA GLU A 140 6.29 15.14 20.45
C GLU A 140 6.75 15.34 21.90
N THR A 141 6.66 14.28 22.69
CA THR A 141 7.07 14.28 24.10
C THR A 141 8.58 14.10 24.20
N LEU A 142 9.31 15.17 24.45
CA LEU A 142 10.77 15.16 24.65
C LEU A 142 11.13 14.85 26.10
N ASP A 143 10.88 13.61 26.52
CA ASP A 143 11.25 13.11 27.83
C ASP A 143 11.88 11.71 27.76
N THR A 144 12.69 11.38 28.76
CA THR A 144 13.32 10.04 28.87
C THR A 144 12.34 8.90 29.12
N SER A 145 11.11 9.20 29.54
CA SER A 145 10.02 8.21 29.59
C SER A 145 9.48 7.84 28.22
N ASN A 146 9.77 8.61 27.17
CA ASN A 146 9.41 8.26 25.81
C ASN A 146 10.33 7.14 25.30
N GLY A 147 9.75 5.94 25.12
CA GLY A 147 10.48 4.74 24.68
C GLY A 147 11.08 4.83 23.28
N ASP A 148 10.69 5.84 22.48
CA ASP A 148 11.28 6.10 21.17
C ASP A 148 12.67 6.75 21.26
N PHE A 149 13.03 7.34 22.41
CA PHE A 149 14.33 7.96 22.63
C PHE A 149 15.18 7.18 23.62
N ILE A 150 16.41 6.92 23.20
CA ILE A 150 17.41 6.29 24.07
C ILE A 150 18.18 7.37 24.84
N ARG A 151 18.46 8.51 24.19
CA ARG A 151 19.31 9.57 24.74
C ARG A 151 19.05 10.90 24.05
N PHE A 152 19.20 11.98 24.81
CA PHE A 152 19.24 13.35 24.30
C PHE A 152 20.66 13.87 24.34
N TRP A 153 21.02 14.66 23.33
CA TRP A 153 22.27 15.41 23.30
C TRP A 153 21.96 16.90 23.24
N ALA A 154 22.58 17.68 24.11
CA ALA A 154 22.47 19.13 24.05
C ALA A 154 23.22 19.65 22.80
N PRO A 155 22.69 20.67 22.10
CA PRO A 155 23.39 21.28 20.99
C PRO A 155 24.67 21.95 21.50
N THR A 156 25.78 21.77 20.78
CA THR A 156 26.99 22.55 21.05
C THR A 156 26.86 23.95 20.44
N PRO A 157 27.56 24.96 20.98
CA PRO A 157 27.66 26.27 20.34
C PRO A 157 28.05 26.14 18.86
N ASN A 158 27.46 26.96 17.99
CA ASN A 158 27.68 26.95 16.54
C ASN A 158 27.17 25.72 15.78
N GLY A 159 26.37 24.85 16.41
CA GLY A 159 25.74 23.72 15.73
C GLY A 159 26.69 22.57 15.40
N SER A 160 27.86 22.49 16.05
CA SER A 160 28.72 21.30 15.89
C SER A 160 28.05 20.03 16.45
N ILE A 161 28.57 18.88 16.03
CA ILE A 161 28.03 17.58 16.45
C ILE A 161 28.48 17.33 17.90
N PRO A 162 27.57 16.97 18.83
CA PRO A 162 27.92 16.71 20.22
C PRO A 162 28.99 15.62 20.37
N ALA A 163 29.86 15.78 21.36
CA ALA A 163 30.92 14.80 21.64
C ALA A 163 30.33 13.40 21.89
N GLY A 164 30.91 12.39 21.24
CA GLY A 164 30.46 10.99 21.33
C GLY A 164 29.37 10.60 20.31
N VAL A 165 28.88 11.54 19.50
CA VAL A 165 28.00 11.21 18.35
C VAL A 165 28.85 11.14 17.07
N PRO A 166 28.98 9.97 16.42
CA PRO A 166 29.73 9.87 15.18
C PRO A 166 29.01 10.60 14.06
N ALA A 167 29.72 11.48 13.34
CA ALA A 167 29.14 12.35 12.32
C ALA A 167 28.40 11.60 11.20
N SER A 168 28.90 10.40 10.83
CA SER A 168 28.28 9.53 9.82
C SER A 168 26.94 8.93 10.24
N ARG A 169 26.52 9.10 11.50
CA ARG A 169 25.24 8.58 12.01
C ARG A 169 24.28 9.70 12.42
N VAL A 170 24.56 10.94 12.03
CA VAL A 170 23.68 12.07 12.32
C VAL A 170 22.76 12.28 11.11
N TYR A 171 21.46 12.14 11.34
CA TYR A 171 20.45 12.61 10.41
C TYR A 171 20.18 14.09 10.71
N ALA A 172 20.96 14.97 10.06
CA ALA A 172 20.93 16.41 10.27
C ALA A 172 20.03 17.12 9.25
N PHE A 173 19.64 18.36 9.57
CA PHE A 173 19.06 19.27 8.57
C PHE A 173 20.05 19.51 7.43
N GLY A 174 19.54 19.63 6.21
CA GLY A 174 20.31 20.21 5.11
C GLY A 174 20.75 21.64 5.42
N ALA A 175 21.72 22.15 4.66
CA ALA A 175 22.10 23.56 4.77
C ALA A 175 20.86 24.44 4.54
N MET A 176 20.54 25.28 5.53
CA MET A 176 19.37 26.14 5.55
C MET A 176 19.82 27.59 5.56
N ASP A 177 19.29 28.41 4.64
CA ASP A 177 19.57 29.85 4.65
C ASP A 177 18.83 30.53 5.82
N VAL A 178 19.29 31.72 6.20
CA VAL A 178 18.67 32.56 7.23
C VAL A 178 17.20 32.85 6.87
N ALA A 179 16.87 33.02 5.59
CA ALA A 179 15.50 33.21 5.14
C ALA A 179 14.62 31.98 5.42
N ASP A 180 15.12 30.77 5.14
CA ASP A 180 14.40 29.52 5.39
C ASP A 180 14.26 29.25 6.89
N TYR A 181 15.31 29.55 7.67
CA TYR A 181 15.29 29.43 9.12
C TYR A 181 14.30 30.41 9.77
N THR A 182 14.29 31.66 9.31
CA THR A 182 13.33 32.66 9.81
C THR A 182 11.91 32.35 9.34
N GLY A 183 11.72 31.81 8.13
CA GLY A 183 10.43 31.31 7.67
C GLY A 183 9.89 30.18 8.53
N THR A 184 10.72 29.18 8.84
CA THR A 184 10.32 28.02 9.66
C THR A 184 10.11 28.38 11.13
N THR A 185 10.87 29.30 11.69
CA THR A 185 10.68 29.77 13.08
C THR A 185 9.56 30.81 13.24
N SER A 186 9.27 31.61 12.22
CA SER A 186 8.18 32.61 12.25
C SER A 186 6.80 32.06 11.87
N THR A 187 6.70 30.77 11.50
CA THR A 187 5.45 30.25 10.95
C THR A 187 4.34 30.29 11.99
N LYS A 188 3.32 31.08 11.68
CA LYS A 188 1.99 31.06 12.30
C LYS A 188 1.38 29.65 12.39
N GLU A 189 1.90 28.69 11.62
CA GLU A 189 1.46 27.30 11.61
C GLU A 189 1.90 26.51 12.85
N ALA A 190 3.12 26.72 13.35
CA ALA A 190 3.54 26.17 14.65
C ALA A 190 2.56 26.63 15.75
N TRP A 191 2.21 27.92 15.75
CA TRP A 191 1.20 28.48 16.64
C TRP A 191 -0.24 27.99 16.40
N ARG A 192 -0.58 27.53 15.19
CA ARG A 192 -1.88 26.88 14.93
C ARG A 192 -1.89 25.47 15.51
N LEU A 193 -0.80 24.73 15.42
CA LEU A 193 -0.68 23.38 15.98
C LEU A 193 -0.63 23.39 17.51
N VAL A 194 0.12 24.33 18.12
CA VAL A 194 0.03 24.59 19.56
C VAL A 194 -1.43 24.82 19.97
N ARG A 195 -2.16 25.69 19.25
CA ARG A 195 -3.58 25.96 19.54
C ARG A 195 -4.51 24.75 19.38
N ARG A 196 -4.23 23.84 18.44
CA ARG A 196 -5.00 22.59 18.29
C ARG A 196 -4.69 21.60 19.42
N GLY A 197 -3.43 21.51 19.85
CA GLY A 197 -2.99 20.69 20.99
C GLY A 197 -3.50 21.20 22.34
N SER A 198 -3.61 22.53 22.52
CA SER A 198 -4.13 23.17 23.74
C SER A 198 -5.62 22.88 24.04
N GLY A 199 -6.32 22.13 23.18
CA GLY A 199 -7.68 21.66 23.47
C GLY A 199 -7.81 20.77 24.71
N ARG A 200 -6.68 20.23 25.22
CA ARG A 200 -6.60 19.44 26.47
C ARG A 200 -5.97 20.18 27.65
N ALA A 201 -5.56 21.44 27.48
CA ALA A 201 -4.92 22.22 28.55
C ALA A 201 -5.90 22.62 29.66
N SER A 202 -5.42 22.70 30.90
CA SER A 202 -6.24 23.10 32.04
C SER A 202 -6.84 24.52 31.84
N PRO A 203 -8.04 24.81 32.38
CA PRO A 203 -8.71 26.10 32.19
C PRO A 203 -7.87 27.33 32.55
N GLN A 204 -6.94 27.19 33.50
CA GLN A 204 -6.07 28.30 33.94
C GLN A 204 -5.00 28.67 32.90
N ILE A 205 -4.50 27.70 32.14
CA ILE A 205 -3.52 27.93 31.06
C ILE A 205 -4.22 28.58 29.85
N ARG A 206 -5.47 28.15 29.58
CA ARG A 206 -6.33 28.74 28.54
C ARG A 206 -6.57 30.23 28.78
N LEU A 207 -6.75 30.64 30.04
CA LEU A 207 -6.95 32.03 30.42
C LEU A 207 -5.67 32.88 30.25
N ARG A 208 -4.48 32.32 30.51
CA ARG A 208 -3.19 33.03 30.34
C ARG A 208 -2.81 33.20 28.86
N LEU A 209 -3.03 32.18 28.04
CA LEU A 209 -2.78 32.22 26.59
C LEU A 209 -3.71 33.20 25.87
N LEU A 210 -4.99 33.24 26.25
CA LEU A 210 -5.93 34.23 25.69
C LEU A 210 -5.55 35.66 26.09
N ARG A 211 -5.04 35.89 27.30
CA ARG A 211 -4.57 37.22 27.75
C ARG A 211 -3.33 37.71 27.00
N ALA A 212 -2.39 36.82 26.66
CA ALA A 212 -1.18 37.18 25.91
C ALA A 212 -1.50 37.55 24.45
N VAL A 213 -2.44 36.85 23.81
CA VAL A 213 -2.90 37.14 22.43
C VAL A 213 -3.70 38.44 22.38
N GLU A 214 -4.50 38.75 23.39
CA GLU A 214 -5.22 40.02 23.49
C GLU A 214 -4.25 41.21 23.67
N LEU A 215 -3.13 41.02 24.39
CA LEU A 215 -2.10 42.05 24.58
C LEU A 215 -1.27 42.32 23.31
N GLU A 216 -1.01 41.31 22.46
CA GLU A 216 -0.36 41.52 21.17
C GLU A 216 -1.25 42.23 20.14
N ARG A 217 -2.58 42.09 20.27
CA ARG A 217 -3.56 42.80 19.44
C ARG A 217 -3.66 44.29 19.78
N ILE A 218 -3.20 44.71 20.97
CA ILE A 218 -3.28 46.09 21.48
C ILE A 218 -1.90 46.78 21.46
N ARG A 219 -1.08 46.57 20.42
CA ARG A 219 0.01 47.53 20.11
C ARG A 219 -0.54 48.63 19.19
N PRO A 220 -0.66 49.89 19.65
CA PRO A 220 -1.26 50.95 18.85
C PRO A 220 -0.25 51.49 17.84
N ARG A 221 -0.53 51.33 16.54
CA ARG A 221 -0.03 52.24 15.51
C ARG A 221 -1.00 53.42 15.40
N SER A 222 -0.59 54.52 16.05
CA SER A 222 -0.87 55.94 15.78
C SER A 222 -2.25 56.40 15.24
N LYS A 223 -2.82 57.32 16.03
CA LYS A 223 -3.79 58.42 15.79
C LYS A 223 -5.31 58.12 15.82
N PRO A 224 -6.10 58.88 16.60
CA PRO A 224 -7.54 58.67 16.76
C PRO A 224 -8.37 59.47 15.74
N ILE A 225 -9.43 58.84 15.22
CA ILE A 225 -10.55 59.47 14.49
C ILE A 225 -11.83 59.16 15.31
N PRO A 226 -12.79 60.10 15.45
CA PRO A 226 -13.74 60.10 16.55
C PRO A 226 -14.85 59.06 16.40
N SER A 227 -15.37 58.66 17.57
CA SER A 227 -16.37 57.62 17.73
C SER A 227 -17.71 57.97 17.11
N PHE A 228 -18.22 57.11 16.23
CA PHE A 228 -19.63 57.01 15.90
C PHE A 228 -20.24 55.82 16.64
N LYS A 229 -21.06 56.12 17.67
CA LYS A 229 -21.94 55.16 18.32
C LYS A 229 -23.26 55.14 17.56
N GLY A 230 -23.66 53.95 17.09
CA GLY A 230 -25.02 53.67 16.65
C GLY A 230 -25.08 53.07 15.26
N LEU A 231 -24.99 51.74 15.16
CA LEU A 231 -25.54 50.97 14.05
C LEU A 231 -25.88 49.55 14.52
N LYS A 232 -27.17 49.21 14.34
CA LYS A 232 -27.79 47.89 14.54
C LYS A 232 -27.13 46.82 13.64
N PRO A 233 -27.27 45.51 13.95
CA PRO A 233 -26.63 44.45 13.21
C PRO A 233 -27.21 44.37 11.79
N TRP A 234 -26.41 44.77 10.80
CA TRP A 234 -26.68 44.50 9.40
C TRP A 234 -26.42 43.01 9.15
N PHE A 235 -27.49 42.28 8.86
CA PHE A 235 -27.44 41.09 8.04
C PHE A 235 -26.65 41.46 6.76
N GLN A 236 -25.67 40.66 6.33
CA GLN A 236 -24.84 40.92 5.13
C GLN A 236 -25.44 40.24 3.88
N PRO A 237 -26.24 40.91 3.05
CA PRO A 237 -26.61 40.44 1.70
C PRO A 237 -25.55 40.71 0.63
N ASP A 238 -24.50 41.50 0.92
CA ASP A 238 -23.64 42.07 -0.12
C ASP A 238 -22.64 41.11 -0.78
N LEU A 239 -22.30 39.98 -0.13
CA LEU A 239 -21.26 39.06 -0.63
C LEU A 239 -21.72 38.24 -1.85
N ALA A 240 -23.01 37.90 -1.94
CA ALA A 240 -23.55 37.21 -3.10
C ALA A 240 -23.57 38.14 -4.33
N CYS A 241 -23.87 39.42 -4.13
CA CYS A 241 -23.92 40.42 -5.18
C CYS A 241 -22.51 40.70 -5.76
N ALA A 242 -21.50 40.79 -4.90
CA ALA A 242 -20.11 40.98 -5.32
C ALA A 242 -19.57 39.85 -6.21
N LEU A 243 -19.93 38.59 -5.90
CA LEU A 243 -19.55 37.44 -6.74
C LEU A 243 -20.23 37.49 -8.12
N HIS A 244 -21.51 37.86 -8.18
CA HIS A 244 -22.25 38.00 -9.44
C HIS A 244 -21.62 39.03 -10.37
N ILE A 245 -21.24 40.19 -9.81
CA ILE A 245 -20.57 41.27 -10.55
C ILE A 245 -19.19 40.82 -11.03
N ALA A 246 -18.37 40.23 -10.16
CA ALA A 246 -17.03 39.78 -10.51
C ALA A 246 -17.04 38.70 -11.61
N VAL A 247 -17.96 37.74 -11.55
CA VAL A 247 -18.12 36.69 -12.57
C VAL A 247 -18.63 37.26 -13.89
N GLY A 248 -19.48 38.28 -13.86
CA GLY A 248 -19.94 38.99 -15.06
C GLY A 248 -18.83 39.73 -15.81
N LEU A 249 -17.74 40.10 -15.11
CA LEU A 249 -16.59 40.80 -15.69
C LEU A 249 -15.51 39.87 -16.26
N MET A 250 -15.64 38.55 -16.08
CA MET A 250 -14.67 37.59 -16.62
C MET A 250 -15.02 37.19 -18.07
N ASN A 251 -14.05 37.37 -18.98
CA ASN A 251 -14.16 37.12 -20.42
C ASN A 251 -13.31 35.90 -20.83
N ASP A 252 -13.83 35.08 -21.75
CA ASP A 252 -13.18 33.87 -22.30
C ASP A 252 -12.22 34.13 -23.48
N THR A 253 -12.02 35.38 -23.91
CA THR A 253 -11.08 35.71 -25.00
C THR A 253 -9.63 35.48 -24.57
N PRO A 254 -8.78 34.85 -25.42
CA PRO A 254 -7.35 34.77 -25.17
C PRO A 254 -6.75 36.18 -25.03
N PRO A 255 -5.80 36.41 -24.11
CA PRO A 255 -5.39 37.75 -23.73
C PRO A 255 -4.70 38.47 -24.89
N GLN A 256 -5.36 39.49 -25.44
CA GLN A 256 -4.76 40.44 -26.36
C GLN A 256 -4.26 41.66 -25.56
N GLY A 257 -2.97 41.65 -25.21
CA GLY A 257 -2.28 42.82 -24.65
C GLY A 257 -2.20 42.85 -23.12
N GLY A 258 -1.02 43.26 -22.62
CA GLY A 258 -0.56 43.20 -21.21
C GLY A 258 -1.29 44.07 -20.18
N GLY A 259 -2.62 43.98 -20.11
CA GLY A 259 -3.40 44.39 -18.94
C GLY A 259 -3.61 43.22 -17.97
N LEU A 260 -3.90 43.53 -16.71
CA LEU A 260 -4.18 42.59 -15.62
C LEU A 260 -5.52 41.84 -15.86
N GLN A 261 -5.60 41.03 -16.92
CA GLN A 261 -6.73 40.11 -17.12
C GLN A 261 -6.53 38.88 -16.24
N LEU A 262 -7.56 38.54 -15.46
CA LEU A 262 -7.60 37.34 -14.63
C LEU A 262 -7.63 36.10 -15.55
N SER A 263 -6.45 35.66 -16.01
CA SER A 263 -6.26 34.41 -16.73
C SER A 263 -6.47 33.24 -15.77
N GLY A 264 -7.69 32.72 -15.76
CA GLY A 264 -8.02 31.42 -15.19
C GLY A 264 -8.15 30.38 -16.30
N PRO A 265 -7.87 29.10 -16.04
CA PRO A 265 -8.33 28.03 -16.92
C PRO A 265 -9.82 28.20 -17.18
N ALA A 266 -10.26 28.18 -18.44
CA ALA A 266 -11.67 28.36 -18.84
C ALA A 266 -12.64 27.44 -18.06
N THR A 267 -12.13 26.31 -17.56
CA THR A 267 -12.83 25.36 -16.72
C THR A 267 -13.32 25.92 -15.38
N VAL A 268 -12.57 26.82 -14.73
CA VAL A 268 -12.99 27.42 -13.45
C VAL A 268 -14.13 28.41 -13.65
N LEU A 269 -14.00 29.22 -14.70
CA LEU A 269 -14.93 30.27 -15.03
C LEU A 269 -16.31 29.69 -15.36
N ASN A 270 -16.36 28.53 -16.02
CA ASN A 270 -17.61 27.81 -16.28
C ASN A 270 -18.33 27.33 -15.00
N ILE A 271 -17.61 26.91 -13.95
CA ILE A 271 -18.25 26.55 -12.68
C ILE A 271 -18.73 27.78 -11.94
N LEU A 272 -17.93 28.85 -11.88
CA LEU A 272 -18.39 30.08 -11.23
C LEU A 272 -19.60 30.68 -11.96
N LYS A 273 -19.65 30.59 -13.31
CA LYS A 273 -20.85 30.89 -14.10
C LYS A 273 -22.00 29.95 -13.73
N SER A 274 -21.81 28.64 -13.67
CA SER A 274 -22.87 27.69 -13.29
C SER A 274 -23.40 27.92 -11.86
N VAL A 275 -22.52 28.23 -10.90
CA VAL A 275 -22.88 28.55 -9.52
C VAL A 275 -23.69 29.85 -9.46
N ARG A 276 -23.24 30.86 -10.23
CA ARG A 276 -23.95 32.14 -10.40
C ARG A 276 -25.33 31.95 -11.05
N ASP A 277 -25.40 31.23 -12.16
CA ASP A 277 -26.62 31.05 -12.95
C ASP A 277 -27.68 30.25 -12.18
N GLN A 278 -27.26 29.40 -11.23
CA GLN A 278 -28.13 28.68 -10.30
C GLN A 278 -28.43 29.46 -9.00
N ASN A 279 -27.94 30.71 -8.88
CA ASN A 279 -28.03 31.54 -7.68
C ASN A 279 -27.51 30.85 -6.41
N PHE A 280 -26.50 29.98 -6.55
CA PHE A 280 -25.89 29.31 -5.41
C PHE A 280 -24.73 30.12 -4.82
N THR A 281 -24.59 30.06 -3.50
CA THR A 281 -23.31 30.36 -2.86
C THR A 281 -22.38 29.14 -2.99
N LEU A 282 -21.06 29.31 -2.93
CA LEU A 282 -20.12 28.18 -3.03
C LEU A 282 -20.38 27.05 -2.01
N THR A 283 -20.77 27.39 -0.78
CA THR A 283 -21.20 26.37 0.19
C THR A 283 -22.55 25.77 -0.15
N ALA A 284 -23.52 26.55 -0.64
CA ALA A 284 -24.80 25.99 -1.10
C ALA A 284 -24.61 25.05 -2.31
N PHE A 285 -23.66 25.36 -3.19
CA PHE A 285 -23.25 24.49 -4.29
C PHE A 285 -22.63 23.19 -3.78
N HIS A 286 -21.74 23.25 -2.78
CA HIS A 286 -21.20 22.05 -2.12
C HIS A 286 -22.31 21.17 -1.52
N GLU A 287 -23.25 21.76 -0.77
CA GLU A 287 -24.39 21.04 -0.18
C GLU A 287 -25.35 20.48 -1.24
N HIS A 288 -25.52 21.18 -2.36
CA HIS A 288 -26.28 20.69 -3.51
C HIS A 288 -25.58 19.50 -4.15
N TRP A 289 -24.27 19.60 -4.40
CA TRP A 289 -23.45 18.52 -4.96
C TRP A 289 -23.46 17.26 -4.09
N LEU A 290 -23.34 17.41 -2.76
CA LEU A 290 -23.44 16.27 -1.84
C LEU A 290 -24.81 15.55 -1.93
N ARG A 291 -25.90 16.32 -2.05
CA ARG A 291 -27.25 15.77 -2.17
C ARG A 291 -27.51 15.08 -3.50
N VAL A 292 -27.05 15.66 -4.60
CA VAL A 292 -27.27 15.12 -5.96
C VAL A 292 -26.35 13.94 -6.25
N GLY A 293 -25.12 13.97 -5.75
CA GLY A 293 -24.12 12.93 -6.01
C GLY A 293 -24.22 11.70 -5.10
N GLU A 294 -25.20 11.63 -4.19
CA GLU A 294 -25.34 10.57 -3.17
C GLU A 294 -24.04 10.29 -2.40
N ILE A 295 -23.26 11.35 -2.18
CA ILE A 295 -21.91 11.24 -1.66
C ILE A 295 -21.96 11.02 -0.15
N PRO A 296 -21.21 10.04 0.40
CA PRO A 296 -21.17 9.83 1.85
C PRO A 296 -20.65 11.09 2.57
N LYS A 297 -21.28 11.41 3.71
CA LYS A 297 -20.86 12.53 4.56
C LYS A 297 -19.41 12.31 5.00
N GLY A 298 -18.52 13.25 4.71
CA GLY A 298 -17.10 13.14 5.06
C GLY A 298 -16.11 13.80 4.09
N ILE A 299 -16.55 14.34 2.96
CA ILE A 299 -15.67 15.07 2.04
C ILE A 299 -15.39 16.47 2.57
N TYR A 300 -14.48 16.53 3.53
CA TYR A 300 -14.01 17.76 4.15
C TYR A 300 -13.25 18.66 3.16
N GLU A 301 -12.64 18.07 2.12
CA GLU A 301 -11.82 18.81 1.16
C GLU A 301 -12.63 19.84 0.35
N HIS A 302 -13.72 19.42 -0.30
CA HIS A 302 -14.53 20.33 -1.11
C HIS A 302 -15.24 21.39 -0.25
N GLU A 303 -15.63 21.04 0.98
CA GLU A 303 -16.17 21.99 1.95
C GLU A 303 -15.16 23.09 2.29
N CYS A 304 -13.92 22.70 2.60
CA CYS A 304 -12.83 23.62 2.91
C CYS A 304 -12.50 24.51 1.72
N LEU A 305 -12.37 23.93 0.53
CA LEU A 305 -12.08 24.70 -0.69
C LEU A 305 -13.18 25.71 -0.99
N SER A 306 -14.44 25.33 -0.80
CA SER A 306 -15.59 26.22 -0.99
C SER A 306 -15.61 27.38 0.02
N ARG A 307 -15.17 27.15 1.28
CA ARG A 307 -14.99 28.22 2.28
C ARG A 307 -13.82 29.13 1.95
N ILE A 308 -12.68 28.57 1.56
CA ILE A 308 -11.50 29.36 1.18
C ILE A 308 -11.81 30.24 -0.04
N LEU A 309 -12.47 29.67 -1.05
CA LEU A 309 -12.89 30.39 -2.25
C LEU A 309 -13.95 31.47 -1.97
N ARG A 310 -14.81 31.26 -0.97
CA ARG A 310 -15.74 32.29 -0.51
C ARG A 310 -15.01 33.45 0.16
N ASP A 311 -14.03 33.16 1.00
CA ASP A 311 -13.33 34.17 1.80
C ASP A 311 -12.29 34.94 0.97
N HIS A 312 -11.75 34.32 -0.09
CA HIS A 312 -10.85 34.99 -1.03
C HIS A 312 -11.64 35.83 -2.04
N ARG A 313 -11.56 37.16 -1.91
CA ARG A 313 -12.11 38.10 -2.88
C ARG A 313 -11.37 37.97 -4.23
N SER A 314 -12.09 37.40 -5.20
CA SER A 314 -11.96 37.30 -6.67
C SER A 314 -10.61 37.38 -7.39
N ASP A 315 -9.62 38.14 -6.92
CA ASP A 315 -8.48 38.51 -7.77
C ASP A 315 -7.17 37.81 -7.37
N GLN A 316 -7.04 37.43 -6.10
CA GLN A 316 -5.80 36.81 -5.58
C GLN A 316 -5.91 35.32 -5.33
N CYS A 317 -7.06 34.69 -5.63
CA CYS A 317 -7.18 33.26 -5.43
C CYS A 317 -6.26 32.51 -6.43
N PRO A 318 -5.27 31.73 -5.95
CA PRO A 318 -4.36 31.01 -6.82
C PRO A 318 -5.14 30.12 -7.79
N SER A 319 -4.76 30.13 -9.07
CA SER A 319 -5.36 29.27 -10.11
C SER A 319 -5.34 27.79 -9.71
N ALA A 320 -4.31 27.36 -8.96
CA ALA A 320 -4.20 26.01 -8.41
C ALA A 320 -5.31 25.67 -7.40
N LEU A 321 -5.72 26.62 -6.55
CA LEU A 321 -6.76 26.38 -5.55
C LEU A 321 -8.13 26.24 -6.21
N ARG A 322 -8.36 27.04 -7.25
CA ARG A 322 -9.54 26.91 -8.11
C ARG A 322 -9.55 25.56 -8.83
N ALA A 323 -8.44 25.18 -9.48
CA ALA A 323 -8.31 23.89 -10.15
C ALA A 323 -8.55 22.70 -9.19
N ARG A 324 -8.01 22.79 -7.97
CA ARG A 324 -8.21 21.77 -6.93
C ARG A 324 -9.67 21.62 -6.52
N ALA A 325 -10.48 22.69 -6.54
CA ALA A 325 -11.90 22.61 -6.23
C ALA A 325 -12.72 21.77 -7.24
N HIS A 326 -12.21 21.59 -8.47
CA HIS A 326 -12.86 20.73 -9.49
C HIS A 326 -12.58 19.25 -9.30
N LEU A 327 -11.48 18.92 -8.63
CA LEU A 327 -11.02 17.55 -8.54
C LEU A 327 -11.98 16.64 -7.74
N PRO A 328 -12.49 17.04 -6.56
CA PRO A 328 -13.42 16.17 -5.83
C PRO A 328 -14.72 15.88 -6.59
N PRO A 329 -15.42 16.86 -7.22
CA PRO A 329 -16.60 16.57 -8.02
C PRO A 329 -16.36 15.61 -9.17
N ASP A 330 -15.24 15.76 -9.90
CA ASP A 330 -14.93 14.86 -11.02
C ASP A 330 -14.53 13.46 -10.55
N ALA A 331 -13.73 13.36 -9.48
CA ALA A 331 -13.32 12.08 -8.89
C ALA A 331 -14.52 11.25 -8.40
N HIS A 332 -15.56 11.91 -7.88
CA HIS A 332 -16.78 11.26 -7.39
C HIS A 332 -17.84 11.03 -8.48
N ARG A 333 -17.65 11.58 -9.69
CA ARG A 333 -18.64 11.49 -10.78
C ARG A 333 -18.91 10.06 -11.23
N ILE A 334 -17.87 9.21 -11.26
CA ILE A 334 -17.97 7.82 -11.73
C ILE A 334 -18.36 6.88 -10.59
N SER A 335 -17.87 7.13 -9.38
CA SER A 335 -18.07 6.26 -8.22
C SER A 335 -18.11 7.09 -6.93
N PRO A 336 -19.31 7.47 -6.45
CA PRO A 336 -19.48 8.32 -5.26
C PRO A 336 -18.88 7.73 -3.98
N SER A 337 -18.80 6.40 -3.85
CA SER A 337 -18.25 5.71 -2.69
C SER A 337 -16.75 5.40 -2.79
N ALA A 338 -16.17 5.51 -3.98
CA ALA A 338 -14.78 5.16 -4.26
C ALA A 338 -14.21 6.15 -5.28
N PRO A 339 -13.91 7.39 -4.86
CA PRO A 339 -13.44 8.42 -5.78
C PRO A 339 -12.11 8.07 -6.43
N ASP A 340 -12.02 8.32 -7.73
CA ASP A 340 -10.78 8.15 -8.48
C ASP A 340 -10.05 9.48 -8.63
N TYR A 341 -8.95 9.63 -7.89
CA TYR A 341 -8.07 10.81 -7.94
C TYR A 341 -6.92 10.66 -8.94
N SER A 342 -6.93 9.64 -9.80
CA SER A 342 -5.90 9.44 -10.83
C SER A 342 -5.73 10.64 -11.78
N ALA A 343 -6.78 11.44 -11.96
CA ALA A 343 -6.75 12.67 -12.76
C ALA A 343 -6.17 13.89 -12.01
N ALA A 344 -5.82 13.78 -10.72
CA ALA A 344 -5.34 14.90 -9.92
C ALA A 344 -4.12 15.61 -10.54
N ASP A 345 -3.18 14.84 -11.09
CA ASP A 345 -1.98 15.38 -11.74
C ASP A 345 -2.28 16.17 -13.01
N HIS A 346 -3.39 15.84 -13.69
CA HIS A 346 -3.88 16.58 -14.85
C HIS A 346 -4.54 17.90 -14.42
N PHE A 347 -5.39 17.87 -13.39
CA PHE A 347 -6.04 19.08 -12.86
C PHE A 347 -5.04 20.07 -12.26
N MET A 348 -4.00 19.59 -11.58
CA MET A 348 -2.99 20.44 -10.95
C MET A 348 -1.90 20.90 -11.93
N GLY A 349 -1.94 20.46 -13.18
CA GLY A 349 -0.91 20.74 -14.19
C GLY A 349 0.47 20.18 -13.82
N TRP A 350 0.54 19.25 -12.85
CA TRP A 350 1.78 18.67 -12.37
C TRP A 350 2.42 17.74 -13.41
N ARG A 351 1.59 17.09 -14.23
CA ARG A 351 2.08 16.29 -15.37
C ARG A 351 2.80 17.13 -16.44
N TYR A 352 2.60 18.46 -16.45
CA TYR A 352 3.24 19.39 -17.39
C TYR A 352 4.49 20.10 -16.84
N ARG A 353 4.97 19.76 -15.62
CA ARG A 353 6.08 20.48 -14.96
C ARG A 353 7.46 19.84 -15.05
N LYS A 354 7.67 18.74 -15.78
CA LYS A 354 9.03 18.23 -16.01
C LYS A 354 9.43 18.38 -17.48
N ALA A 355 10.10 19.51 -17.73
CA ALA A 355 11.06 19.81 -18.81
C ALA A 355 10.63 19.43 -20.24
N THR A 356 10.57 20.45 -21.10
CA THR A 356 10.18 20.44 -22.52
C THR A 356 8.66 20.39 -22.74
N GLN A 357 8.16 21.42 -23.43
CA GLN A 357 6.80 21.44 -23.96
C GLN A 357 6.65 20.26 -24.91
N VAL A 358 6.04 19.19 -24.42
CA VAL A 358 5.61 18.09 -25.29
C VAL A 358 4.46 18.63 -26.13
N ASP A 359 4.62 18.54 -27.45
CA ASP A 359 3.64 18.97 -28.44
C ASP A 359 2.24 18.43 -28.09
N SER A 360 1.22 19.30 -28.10
CA SER A 360 -0.16 18.93 -27.79
C SER A 360 -0.67 17.82 -28.70
N ASP A 361 -0.18 17.76 -29.93
CA ASP A 361 -0.54 16.72 -30.90
C ASP A 361 0.06 15.37 -30.51
N LEU A 362 1.27 15.35 -29.95
CA LEU A 362 1.87 14.13 -29.42
C LEU A 362 1.10 13.63 -28.19
N VAL A 363 0.63 14.53 -27.33
CA VAL A 363 -0.21 14.17 -26.19
C VAL A 363 -1.55 13.58 -26.65
N ALA A 364 -2.18 14.16 -27.68
CA ALA A 364 -3.41 13.64 -28.26
C ALA A 364 -3.21 12.26 -28.92
N HIS A 365 -2.09 12.07 -29.61
CA HIS A 365 -1.72 10.77 -30.18
C HIS A 365 -1.51 9.71 -29.08
N VAL A 366 -0.73 10.02 -28.04
CA VAL A 366 -0.50 9.10 -26.92
C VAL A 366 -1.80 8.77 -26.17
N ALA A 367 -2.69 9.75 -25.99
CA ALA A 367 -4.01 9.50 -25.41
C ALA A 367 -4.87 8.57 -26.27
N THR A 368 -4.78 8.70 -27.60
CA THR A 368 -5.48 7.83 -28.55
C THR A 368 -4.90 6.41 -28.51
N GLU A 369 -3.57 6.27 -28.48
CA GLU A 369 -2.88 4.98 -28.35
C GLU A 369 -3.23 4.28 -27.04
N LEU A 370 -3.20 4.97 -25.90
CA LEU A 370 -3.60 4.38 -24.62
C LEU A 370 -5.08 3.94 -24.61
N LYS A 371 -5.96 4.67 -25.31
CA LYS A 371 -7.36 4.28 -25.49
C LYS A 371 -7.47 3.02 -26.36
N ASN A 372 -6.68 2.92 -27.43
CA ASN A 372 -6.63 1.75 -28.30
C ASN A 372 -6.08 0.53 -27.55
N GLU A 373 -5.00 0.68 -26.79
CA GLU A 373 -4.44 -0.37 -25.94
C GLU A 373 -5.43 -0.86 -24.88
N ALA A 374 -6.16 0.06 -24.24
CA ALA A 374 -7.20 -0.30 -23.28
C ALA A 374 -8.36 -1.07 -23.94
N ALA A 375 -8.71 -0.74 -25.19
CA ALA A 375 -9.71 -1.47 -25.96
C ALA A 375 -9.21 -2.88 -26.31
N ILE A 376 -7.97 -3.02 -26.81
CA ILE A 376 -7.32 -4.31 -27.10
C ILE A 376 -7.24 -5.16 -25.82
N ALA A 377 -6.88 -4.56 -24.68
CA ALA A 377 -6.81 -5.25 -23.41
C ALA A 377 -8.18 -5.80 -22.98
N LYS A 378 -9.27 -5.04 -23.18
CA LYS A 378 -10.64 -5.51 -22.91
C LYS A 378 -11.04 -6.66 -23.84
N GLU A 379 -10.77 -6.55 -25.14
CA GLU A 379 -11.03 -7.63 -26.10
C GLU A 379 -10.21 -8.88 -25.80
N SER A 380 -8.95 -8.73 -25.42
CA SER A 380 -8.08 -9.85 -25.03
C SER A 380 -8.59 -10.58 -23.78
N ARG A 381 -9.14 -9.85 -22.79
CA ARG A 381 -9.78 -10.45 -21.61
C ARG A 381 -11.02 -11.24 -22.01
N LYS A 382 -11.88 -10.65 -22.84
CA LYS A 382 -13.07 -11.31 -23.39
C LYS A 382 -12.72 -12.58 -24.15
N ALA A 383 -11.70 -12.54 -25.01
CA ALA A 383 -11.22 -13.70 -25.77
C ALA A 383 -10.67 -14.81 -24.85
N ARG A 384 -9.93 -14.46 -23.79
CA ARG A 384 -9.44 -15.44 -22.80
C ARG A 384 -10.57 -16.09 -22.02
N GLU A 385 -11.61 -15.34 -21.68
CA GLU A 385 -12.80 -15.87 -20.99
C GLU A 385 -13.58 -16.81 -21.91
N GLU A 386 -13.79 -16.46 -23.18
CA GLU A 386 -14.43 -17.33 -24.16
C GLU A 386 -13.61 -18.60 -24.41
N GLN A 387 -12.28 -18.48 -24.50
CA GLN A 387 -11.40 -19.65 -24.67
C GLN A 387 -11.40 -20.55 -23.43
N LYS A 388 -11.51 -19.99 -22.22
CA LYS A 388 -11.71 -20.76 -20.98
C LYS A 388 -13.06 -21.48 -20.96
N LEU A 389 -14.11 -20.84 -21.47
CA LEU A 389 -15.44 -21.46 -21.63
C LEU A 389 -15.39 -22.62 -22.63
N ARG A 390 -14.71 -22.46 -23.77
CA ARG A 390 -14.51 -23.53 -24.77
C ARG A 390 -13.63 -24.67 -24.28
N ARG A 391 -12.62 -24.38 -23.46
CA ARG A 391 -11.70 -25.40 -22.90
C ARG A 391 -12.29 -26.17 -21.73
N ARG A 392 -13.45 -25.78 -21.19
CA ARG A 392 -14.16 -26.65 -20.26
C ARG A 392 -14.67 -27.83 -21.09
N PRO A 393 -14.09 -29.05 -20.95
CA PRO A 393 -14.66 -30.21 -21.61
C PRO A 393 -16.14 -30.27 -21.21
N PRO A 394 -17.06 -30.58 -22.14
CA PRO A 394 -18.46 -30.80 -21.77
C PRO A 394 -18.43 -31.75 -20.58
N LYS A 395 -19.02 -31.33 -19.45
CA LYS A 395 -19.07 -32.14 -18.23
C LYS A 395 -19.64 -33.48 -18.66
N GLY A 396 -18.77 -34.47 -18.83
CA GLY A 396 -19.18 -35.83 -19.13
C GLY A 396 -20.18 -36.23 -18.06
N PRO A 397 -21.26 -36.93 -18.43
CA PRO A 397 -22.25 -37.37 -17.46
C PRO A 397 -21.50 -38.13 -16.37
N LYS A 398 -21.49 -37.57 -15.15
CA LYS A 398 -20.83 -38.20 -14.01
C LYS A 398 -21.49 -39.56 -13.82
N GLY A 399 -20.72 -40.62 -14.05
CA GLY A 399 -21.06 -41.98 -13.69
C GLY A 399 -21.17 -42.10 -12.17
N GLY A 400 -22.31 -41.67 -11.63
CA GLY A 400 -22.81 -42.09 -10.34
C GLY A 400 -23.81 -43.21 -10.59
N VAL A 401 -23.52 -44.38 -10.02
CA VAL A 401 -24.47 -45.44 -9.62
C VAL A 401 -25.86 -45.26 -10.23
N PHE A 402 -26.05 -45.92 -11.37
CA PHE A 402 -27.30 -45.93 -12.14
C PHE A 402 -28.30 -46.92 -11.53
N LEU A 403 -28.66 -46.74 -10.27
CA LEU A 403 -29.85 -47.36 -9.68
C LEU A 403 -30.55 -46.28 -8.87
N ILE A 404 -31.84 -46.06 -9.19
CA ILE A 404 -32.84 -45.22 -8.48
C ILE A 404 -33.06 -43.78 -9.04
N SER A 405 -32.07 -43.08 -9.61
CA SER A 405 -32.31 -41.66 -10.03
C SER A 405 -33.13 -41.47 -11.32
N SER A 406 -33.17 -42.43 -12.23
CA SER A 406 -33.89 -42.29 -13.52
C SER A 406 -35.39 -42.49 -13.42
N VAL A 407 -35.89 -43.01 -12.29
CA VAL A 407 -37.32 -43.20 -12.03
C VAL A 407 -37.89 -42.05 -11.19
N VAL A 408 -37.09 -41.49 -10.27
CA VAL A 408 -37.56 -40.47 -9.32
C VAL A 408 -37.81 -39.11 -9.98
N HIS A 409 -36.99 -38.71 -10.96
CA HIS A 409 -37.17 -37.41 -11.63
C HIS A 409 -38.43 -37.32 -12.51
N PRO A 410 -38.76 -38.32 -13.34
CA PRO A 410 -40.03 -38.36 -14.07
C PRO A 410 -41.23 -38.43 -13.13
N LEU A 411 -41.16 -39.21 -12.05
CA LEU A 411 -42.26 -39.33 -11.09
C LEU A 411 -42.50 -38.02 -10.31
N LEU A 412 -41.46 -37.28 -9.94
CA LEU A 412 -41.60 -35.95 -9.33
C LEU A 412 -42.20 -34.91 -10.31
N ALA A 413 -41.86 -35.00 -11.60
CA ALA A 413 -42.47 -34.14 -12.62
C ALA A 413 -43.96 -34.44 -12.80
N VAL A 414 -44.32 -35.74 -12.85
CA VAL A 414 -45.73 -36.18 -12.90
C VAL A 414 -46.49 -35.77 -11.63
N GLY A 415 -45.90 -35.94 -10.44
CA GLY A 415 -46.50 -35.51 -9.18
C GLY A 415 -46.75 -34.00 -9.09
N LYS A 416 -45.86 -33.17 -9.67
CA LYS A 416 -46.08 -31.71 -9.77
C LYS A 416 -47.20 -31.34 -10.75
N LEU A 417 -47.37 -32.11 -11.82
CA LEU A 417 -48.46 -31.89 -12.79
C LEU A 417 -49.81 -32.32 -12.20
N LEU A 418 -49.87 -33.46 -11.51
CA LEU A 418 -51.07 -33.91 -10.79
C LEU A 418 -51.51 -32.88 -9.73
N LYS A 419 -50.56 -32.32 -8.97
CA LYS A 419 -50.88 -31.25 -7.99
C LYS A 419 -51.42 -29.96 -8.63
N LYS A 420 -51.19 -29.76 -9.93
CA LYS A 420 -51.73 -28.64 -10.70
C LYS A 420 -53.11 -28.92 -11.32
N GLY A 421 -53.70 -30.09 -11.08
CA GLY A 421 -55.04 -30.44 -11.57
C GLY A 421 -55.06 -31.17 -12.92
N TRP A 422 -53.92 -31.71 -13.36
CA TRP A 422 -53.88 -32.57 -14.55
C TRP A 422 -54.50 -33.93 -14.22
N GLU A 423 -55.41 -34.41 -15.06
CA GLU A 423 -56.05 -35.72 -14.90
C GLU A 423 -55.40 -36.76 -15.82
N PHE A 424 -55.25 -38.00 -15.33
CA PHE A 424 -54.92 -39.14 -16.17
C PHE A 424 -56.19 -39.66 -16.83
N ARG A 425 -56.15 -39.86 -18.15
CA ARG A 425 -57.19 -40.60 -18.87
C ARG A 425 -56.57 -41.77 -19.62
N ASP A 426 -57.11 -42.96 -19.36
CA ASP A 426 -56.72 -44.18 -20.07
C ASP A 426 -57.24 -44.12 -21.50
N GLY A 427 -56.32 -44.08 -22.47
CA GLY A 427 -56.62 -44.20 -23.89
C GLY A 427 -56.71 -45.68 -24.30
N THR A 428 -57.76 -46.06 -25.03
CA THR A 428 -58.13 -47.46 -25.27
C THR A 428 -57.29 -48.23 -26.28
N ALA A 429 -56.13 -47.74 -26.76
CA ALA A 429 -55.24 -48.56 -27.60
C ALA A 429 -53.79 -48.07 -27.76
N THR A 430 -53.48 -46.78 -27.60
CA THR A 430 -52.18 -46.22 -28.05
C THR A 430 -51.37 -45.46 -27.00
N GLY A 431 -51.77 -45.48 -25.73
CA GLY A 431 -51.01 -44.90 -24.62
C GLY A 431 -51.88 -44.11 -23.64
N THR A 432 -51.30 -43.77 -22.49
CA THR A 432 -51.91 -42.90 -21.47
C THR A 432 -51.57 -41.43 -21.74
N PHE A 433 -52.55 -40.56 -21.51
CA PHE A 433 -52.40 -39.12 -21.71
C PHE A 433 -52.67 -38.38 -20.41
N LEU A 434 -51.90 -37.31 -20.18
CA LEU A 434 -52.20 -36.30 -19.18
C LEU A 434 -52.96 -35.17 -19.85
N THR A 435 -54.10 -34.77 -19.27
CA THR A 435 -54.94 -33.69 -19.83
C THR A 435 -55.22 -32.60 -18.81
N GLU A 436 -55.09 -31.35 -19.24
CA GLU A 436 -55.58 -30.16 -18.55
C GLU A 436 -56.34 -29.34 -19.60
N GLY A 437 -57.67 -29.26 -19.49
CA GLY A 437 -58.53 -28.66 -20.51
C GLY A 437 -58.44 -29.37 -21.87
N THR A 438 -58.10 -28.63 -22.92
CA THR A 438 -57.98 -29.15 -24.30
C THR A 438 -56.57 -29.67 -24.63
N THR A 439 -55.58 -29.38 -23.78
CA THR A 439 -54.20 -29.81 -23.98
C THR A 439 -54.01 -31.26 -23.56
N LYS A 440 -53.47 -32.08 -24.48
CA LYS A 440 -53.14 -33.49 -24.26
C LYS A 440 -51.64 -33.69 -24.42
N ILE A 441 -50.99 -34.27 -23.42
CA ILE A 441 -49.58 -34.66 -23.49
C ILE A 441 -49.53 -36.19 -23.51
N ALA A 442 -49.00 -36.75 -24.60
CA ALA A 442 -48.79 -38.18 -24.74
C ALA A 442 -47.61 -38.62 -23.86
N VAL A 443 -47.87 -39.51 -22.91
CA VAL A 443 -46.80 -40.07 -22.07
C VAL A 443 -46.36 -41.40 -22.70
N ASN A 444 -45.29 -41.33 -23.50
CA ASN A 444 -44.80 -42.52 -24.20
C ASN A 444 -43.83 -43.31 -23.30
N TYR A 445 -44.32 -44.40 -22.70
CA TYR A 445 -43.52 -45.30 -21.87
C TYR A 445 -42.79 -46.31 -22.75
N ASN A 446 -41.68 -45.91 -23.35
CA ASN A 446 -40.94 -46.78 -24.26
C ASN A 446 -40.18 -47.94 -23.59
N ASN A 447 -40.31 -48.12 -22.27
CA ASN A 447 -39.70 -49.23 -21.54
C ASN A 447 -40.73 -49.88 -20.60
N ASN A 448 -40.98 -51.17 -20.82
CA ASN A 448 -41.88 -52.07 -20.10
C ASN A 448 -41.47 -52.32 -18.63
N SER A 449 -41.25 -51.27 -17.83
CA SER A 449 -41.05 -51.46 -16.40
C SER A 449 -42.41 -51.68 -15.73
N LEU A 450 -42.63 -52.88 -15.20
CA LEU A 450 -43.78 -53.26 -14.36
C LEU A 450 -44.09 -52.21 -13.27
N THR A 451 -43.05 -51.54 -12.79
CA THR A 451 -43.09 -50.43 -11.83
C THR A 451 -43.90 -49.21 -12.30
N THR A 452 -43.86 -48.85 -13.58
CA THR A 452 -44.60 -47.68 -14.07
C THR A 452 -46.10 -47.99 -14.21
N ARG A 453 -46.45 -49.21 -14.65
CA ARG A 453 -47.85 -49.67 -14.67
C ARG A 453 -48.43 -49.82 -13.26
N ALA A 454 -47.63 -50.31 -12.30
CA ALA A 454 -48.04 -50.42 -10.90
C ALA A 454 -48.25 -49.04 -10.26
N PHE A 455 -47.40 -48.05 -10.57
CA PHE A 455 -47.58 -46.68 -10.08
C PHE A 455 -48.83 -46.02 -10.66
N VAL A 456 -49.08 -46.13 -11.97
CA VAL A 456 -50.29 -45.58 -12.60
C VAL A 456 -51.57 -46.24 -12.04
N ARG A 457 -51.56 -47.56 -11.77
CA ARG A 457 -52.66 -48.25 -11.08
C ARG A 457 -52.82 -47.91 -9.59
N ALA A 458 -51.81 -47.35 -8.95
CA ALA A 458 -51.88 -46.95 -7.54
C ALA A 458 -52.31 -45.48 -7.37
N VAL A 459 -52.26 -44.69 -8.45
CA VAL A 459 -52.62 -43.27 -8.46
C VAL A 459 -54.03 -43.04 -9.04
N ASN A 460 -54.48 -43.89 -9.97
CA ASN A 460 -55.91 -44.09 -10.25
C ASN A 460 -56.54 -44.95 -9.16
#